data_AF-A0A224YE26-F1
#
_entry.id   AF-A0A224YE26-F1
#
_cell.length_a   1.000
_cell.length_b   1.000
_cell.length_c   1.000
_cell.angle_alpha   90.00
_cell.angle_beta   90.00
_cell.angle_gamma   90.00
#
_symmetry.space_group_name_H-M   'P 1'
#
loop_
_entity.id
_entity.type
_entity.pdbx_description
1 polymer ?
#
loop_
_entity_poly.entity_id
_entity_poly.type
_entity_poly.pdbx_seq_one_letter_code
_entity_poly.pdbx_strand_id
1 'polypeptide(L)'
;MAPLKPGLWSLPALLAFAIWSAQMGSLSGGYMRYYVELVIYEDGVQRHPLPDLQAKDVYYSEVVTAVSRRLVLLGVGQFKVMIKGIYMLTPAQSSAVFLKNGRLVSVDDVYKRLMYLLRKNVKAHVHHKDLAVVVTRRQLVTQYGVPTNGFTLRVSMCTGQNIAIV
;
A
#
# COMPACT_ATOMS: atom_id res chain seq x y z
N MET A 1 7.01 -15.23 19.15
CA MET A 1 6.75 -14.11 18.23
C MET A 1 6.63 -12.85 19.07
N ALA A 2 7.57 -11.92 18.93
CA ALA A 2 7.53 -10.67 19.68
C ALA A 2 6.43 -9.75 19.12
N PRO A 3 5.75 -8.95 19.96
CA PRO A 3 4.79 -7.97 19.48
C PRO A 3 5.51 -6.87 18.67
N LEU A 4 4.90 -6.48 17.54
CA LEU A 4 5.33 -5.32 16.75
C LEU A 4 5.42 -4.09 17.67
N LYS A 5 6.51 -3.31 17.57
CA LYS A 5 6.68 -2.08 18.38
C LYS A 5 5.53 -1.09 18.09
N PRO A 6 5.05 -0.33 19.09
CA PRO A 6 3.82 0.47 19.04
C PRO A 6 3.72 1.51 17.91
N GLY A 7 4.84 1.95 17.31
CA GLY A 7 4.84 2.82 16.12
C GLY A 7 4.57 2.10 14.77
N LEU A 8 4.48 0.76 14.77
CA LEU A 8 4.32 -0.10 13.59
C LEU A 8 2.88 -0.63 13.43
N TRP A 9 1.96 -0.23 14.31
CA TRP A 9 0.61 -0.82 14.39
C TRP A 9 -0.35 -0.31 13.31
N SER A 10 -0.03 0.78 12.60
CA SER A 10 -0.91 1.40 11.62
C SER A 10 -0.83 0.74 10.23
N LEU A 11 0.35 0.35 9.74
CA LEU A 11 0.52 -0.14 8.37
C LEU A 11 -0.34 -1.39 8.07
N PRO A 12 -0.35 -2.45 8.91
CA PRO A 12 -1.21 -3.61 8.64
C PRO A 12 -2.70 -3.28 8.70
N ALA A 13 -3.10 -2.31 9.52
CA ALA A 13 -4.50 -1.88 9.62
C ALA A 13 -4.93 -1.11 8.37
N LEU A 14 -4.10 -0.14 7.95
CA LEU A 14 -4.34 0.69 6.78
C LEU A 14 -4.33 -0.15 5.50
N LEU A 15 -3.38 -1.09 5.38
CA LEU A 15 -3.32 -1.98 4.23
C LEU A 15 -4.51 -2.95 4.17
N ALA A 16 -4.93 -3.51 5.32
CA ALA A 16 -6.14 -4.33 5.36
C ALA A 16 -7.39 -3.53 4.95
N PHE A 17 -7.52 -2.29 5.43
CA PHE A 17 -8.61 -1.39 5.04
C PHE A 17 -8.56 -1.03 3.54
N ALA A 18 -7.36 -0.84 3.00
CA ALA A 18 -7.16 -0.54 1.59
C ALA A 18 -7.56 -1.73 0.70
N ILE A 19 -7.11 -2.94 1.03
CA ILE A 19 -7.48 -4.18 0.32
C ILE A 19 -9.00 -4.37 0.36
N TRP A 20 -9.60 -4.25 1.55
CA TRP A 20 -11.05 -4.39 1.72
C TRP A 20 -11.83 -3.37 0.88
N SER A 21 -11.44 -2.10 0.95
CA SER A 21 -12.11 -1.03 0.20
C SER A 21 -11.94 -1.19 -1.31
N ALA A 22 -10.77 -1.65 -1.77
CA ALA A 22 -10.51 -1.96 -3.16
C ALA A 22 -11.34 -3.15 -3.68
N GLN A 23 -11.73 -4.07 -2.79
CA GLN A 23 -12.51 -5.26 -3.12
C GLN A 23 -14.03 -5.11 -2.94
N MET A 24 -14.51 -4.11 -2.17
CA MET A 24 -15.95 -3.86 -1.92
C MET A 24 -16.77 -3.62 -3.19
N GLY A 25 -17.12 -4.70 -3.90
CA GLY A 25 -17.83 -4.72 -5.18
C GLY A 25 -17.69 -6.06 -5.92
N SER A 26 -16.73 -6.92 -5.52
CA SER A 26 -16.68 -8.33 -5.92
C SER A 26 -17.33 -9.19 -4.83
N LEU A 27 -18.26 -10.08 -5.24
CA LEU A 27 -19.09 -10.98 -4.42
C LEU A 27 -18.39 -11.45 -3.13
N SER A 28 -18.69 -10.81 -2.00
CA SER A 28 -18.14 -11.18 -0.69
C SER A 28 -18.96 -12.33 -0.11
N GLY A 29 -18.37 -13.53 -0.07
CA GLY A 29 -18.91 -14.68 0.63
C GLY A 29 -17.91 -15.16 1.68
N GLY A 30 -18.35 -15.36 2.93
CA GLY A 30 -17.48 -15.75 4.05
C GLY A 30 -16.70 -17.06 3.85
N TYR A 31 -17.07 -17.87 2.86
CA TYR A 31 -16.42 -19.14 2.50
C TYR A 31 -15.41 -19.03 1.35
N MET A 32 -15.23 -17.85 0.74
CA MET A 32 -14.27 -17.67 -0.35
C MET A 32 -12.85 -17.43 0.16
N ARG A 33 -11.88 -18.06 -0.53
CA ARG A 33 -10.45 -17.81 -0.36
C ARG A 33 -9.98 -16.87 -1.46
N TYR A 34 -9.47 -15.71 -1.07
CA TYR A 34 -8.89 -14.73 -1.97
C TYR A 34 -7.36 -14.74 -1.84
N TYR A 35 -6.69 -14.76 -2.98
CA TYR A 35 -5.24 -14.56 -3.06
C TYR A 35 -5.04 -13.12 -3.54
N VAL A 36 -4.27 -12.34 -2.77
CA VAL A 36 -4.01 -10.93 -3.09
C VAL A 36 -2.52 -10.74 -3.28
N GLU A 37 -2.12 -10.50 -4.52
CA GLU A 37 -0.74 -10.22 -4.90
C GLU A 37 -0.41 -8.73 -4.77
N LEU A 38 0.51 -8.41 -3.86
CA LEU A 38 0.95 -7.06 -3.57
C LEU A 38 2.31 -6.76 -4.18
N VAL A 39 2.48 -5.52 -4.65
CA VAL A 39 3.79 -4.91 -4.82
C VAL A 39 3.91 -3.69 -3.95
N ILE A 40 5.04 -3.58 -3.27
CA ILE A 40 5.33 -2.47 -2.37
C ILE A 40 6.36 -1.56 -3.02
N TYR A 41 6.05 -0.27 -3.06
CA TYR A 41 6.94 0.81 -3.46
C TYR A 41 7.27 1.65 -2.22
N GLU A 42 8.53 1.61 -1.79
CA GLU A 42 8.98 2.43 -0.66
C GLU A 42 9.43 3.81 -1.14
N ASP A 43 9.08 4.85 -0.39
CA ASP A 43 9.66 6.18 -0.57
C ASP A 43 11.19 6.14 -0.34
N GLY A 44 11.97 6.48 -1.36
CA GLY A 44 13.43 6.53 -1.29
C GLY A 44 14.02 7.62 -0.38
N VAL A 45 13.22 8.64 -0.03
CA VAL A 45 13.63 9.78 0.81
C VAL A 45 13.16 9.59 2.25
N GLN A 46 11.88 9.29 2.46
CA GLN A 46 11.30 9.01 3.79
C GLN A 46 10.91 7.54 3.93
N ARG A 47 11.93 6.68 4.03
CA ARG A 47 11.80 5.22 4.02
C ARG A 47 10.98 4.68 5.21
N HIS A 48 10.27 3.59 4.95
CA HIS A 48 9.59 2.77 5.94
C HIS A 48 9.78 1.28 5.59
N PRO A 49 10.07 0.38 6.56
CA PRO A 49 10.38 0.66 7.96
C PRO A 49 11.71 1.43 8.12
N LEU A 50 11.99 1.91 9.32
CA LEU A 50 13.30 2.50 9.65
C LEU A 50 14.40 1.42 9.47
N PRO A 51 15.53 1.75 8.81
CA PRO A 51 16.51 0.78 8.35
C PRO A 51 17.13 -0.08 9.47
N ASP A 52 17.19 0.43 10.71
CA ASP A 52 17.89 -0.22 11.82
C ASP A 52 16.96 -0.97 12.79
N LEU A 53 15.65 -1.01 12.49
CA LEU A 53 14.65 -1.52 13.43
C LEU A 53 14.40 -3.03 13.29
N GLN A 54 14.45 -3.55 12.06
CA GLN A 54 14.21 -4.97 11.74
C GLN A 54 14.63 -5.23 10.29
N ALA A 55 15.06 -6.46 9.99
CA ALA A 55 15.28 -6.89 8.61
C ALA A 55 13.96 -6.78 7.81
N LYS A 56 14.04 -6.23 6.59
CA LYS A 56 12.85 -5.85 5.78
C LYS A 56 11.97 -7.05 5.45
N ASP A 57 12.57 -8.18 5.12
CA ASP A 57 11.92 -9.45 4.85
C ASP A 57 11.07 -9.92 6.05
N VAL A 58 11.65 -9.86 7.26
CA VAL A 58 10.93 -10.21 8.50
C VAL A 58 9.79 -9.22 8.74
N TYR A 59 10.05 -7.92 8.60
CA TYR A 59 9.03 -6.88 8.77
C TYR A 59 7.82 -7.08 7.85
N TYR A 60 8.06 -7.23 6.55
CA TYR A 60 6.99 -7.36 5.57
C TYR A 60 6.26 -8.71 5.68
N SER A 61 6.94 -9.77 6.11
CA SER A 61 6.30 -11.06 6.44
C SER A 61 5.31 -10.92 7.61
N GLU A 62 5.71 -10.21 8.66
CA GLU A 62 4.84 -9.91 9.81
C GLU A 62 3.65 -9.02 9.40
N VAL A 63 3.88 -8.01 8.56
CA VAL A 63 2.82 -7.15 8.01
C VAL A 63 1.81 -7.97 7.22
N VAL A 64 2.24 -8.84 6.30
CA VAL A 64 1.35 -9.70 5.49
C VAL A 64 0.51 -10.62 6.37
N THR A 65 1.14 -11.22 7.38
CA THR A 65 0.44 -12.10 8.33
C THR A 65 -0.61 -11.33 9.12
N ALA A 66 -0.26 -10.13 9.59
CA ALA A 66 -1.17 -9.26 10.34
C ALA A 66 -2.34 -8.75 9.47
N VAL A 67 -2.08 -8.38 8.21
CA VAL A 67 -3.12 -7.97 7.25
C VAL A 67 -4.10 -9.12 6.99
N SER A 68 -3.59 -10.32 6.72
CA SER A 68 -4.41 -11.50 6.46
C SER A 68 -5.33 -11.82 7.64
N ARG A 69 -4.79 -11.76 8.87
CA ARG A 69 -5.59 -11.92 10.10
C ARG A 69 -6.66 -10.84 10.26
N ARG A 70 -6.33 -9.57 9.97
CA ARG A 70 -7.29 -8.46 10.07
C ARG A 70 -8.42 -8.58 9.06
N LEU A 71 -8.13 -9.00 7.83
CA LEU A 71 -9.16 -9.20 6.81
C LEU A 71 -10.14 -10.33 7.17
N VAL A 72 -9.64 -11.39 7.81
CA VAL A 72 -10.50 -12.46 8.37
C VAL A 72 -11.41 -11.91 9.47
N LEU A 73 -10.88 -11.07 10.37
CA LEU A 73 -11.67 -10.45 11.44
C LEU A 73 -12.76 -9.50 10.92
N LEU A 74 -12.59 -8.92 9.73
CA LEU A 74 -13.61 -8.09 9.08
C LEU A 74 -14.76 -8.91 8.45
N GLY A 75 -14.71 -10.26 8.50
CA GLY A 75 -15.78 -11.13 8.00
C GLY A 75 -15.87 -11.22 6.47
N VAL A 76 -14.82 -10.79 5.76
CA VAL A 76 -14.84 -10.59 4.30
C VAL A 76 -14.46 -11.87 3.54
N GLY A 77 -14.00 -12.91 4.25
CA GLY A 77 -13.52 -14.17 3.69
C GLY A 77 -12.10 -14.51 4.18
N GLN A 78 -11.50 -15.55 3.60
CA GLN A 78 -10.13 -15.94 3.92
C GLN A 78 -9.16 -15.28 2.93
N PHE A 79 -8.23 -14.47 3.42
CA PHE A 79 -7.26 -13.76 2.60
C PHE A 79 -5.87 -14.35 2.74
N LYS A 80 -5.26 -14.70 1.61
CA LYS A 80 -3.83 -14.97 1.52
C LYS A 80 -3.15 -13.82 0.77
N VAL A 81 -2.58 -12.90 1.54
CA VAL A 81 -1.82 -11.78 0.99
C VAL A 81 -0.39 -12.25 0.68
N MET A 82 0.15 -11.87 -0.48
CA MET A 82 1.50 -12.28 -0.92
C MET A 82 2.23 -11.07 -1.48
N ILE A 83 3.41 -10.74 -0.95
CA ILE A 83 4.26 -9.69 -1.52
C ILE A 83 5.12 -10.30 -2.62
N LYS A 84 4.94 -9.84 -3.86
CA LYS A 84 5.72 -10.28 -5.03
C LYS A 84 7.02 -9.51 -5.21
N GLY A 85 7.09 -8.30 -4.69
CA GLY A 85 8.27 -7.46 -4.83
C GLY A 85 8.17 -6.21 -3.97
N ILE A 86 9.33 -5.80 -3.45
CA ILE A 86 9.52 -4.54 -2.73
C ILE A 86 10.51 -3.74 -3.56
N TYR A 87 10.07 -2.60 -4.09
CA TYR A 87 10.87 -1.71 -4.91
C TYR A 87 11.08 -0.40 -4.17
N MET A 88 12.32 0.02 -4.06
CA MET A 88 12.61 1.34 -3.50
C MET A 88 12.61 2.38 -4.63
N LEU A 89 11.82 3.44 -4.48
CA LEU A 89 11.86 4.56 -5.42
C LEU A 89 13.21 5.27 -5.30
N THR A 90 13.77 5.70 -6.43
CA THR A 90 14.94 6.58 -6.40
C THR A 90 14.56 7.95 -5.83
N PRO A 91 15.51 8.74 -5.29
CA PRO A 91 15.22 10.09 -4.80
C PRO A 91 14.51 10.99 -5.84
N ALA A 92 14.87 10.84 -7.11
CA ALA A 92 14.22 11.55 -8.22
C ALA A 92 12.77 11.09 -8.42
N GLN A 93 12.51 9.78 -8.40
CA GLN A 93 11.15 9.23 -8.50
C GLN A 93 10.29 9.61 -7.29
N SER A 94 10.82 9.50 -6.07
CA SER A 94 10.15 10.00 -4.86
C SER A 94 9.80 11.47 -4.97
N SER A 95 10.70 12.30 -5.48
CA SER A 95 10.45 13.73 -5.63
C SER A 95 9.40 14.02 -6.70
N ALA A 96 9.36 13.23 -7.78
CA ALA A 96 8.33 13.33 -8.81
C ALA A 96 6.95 12.91 -8.28
N VAL A 97 6.86 11.84 -7.48
CA VAL A 97 5.60 11.37 -6.90
C VAL A 97 5.10 12.32 -5.80
N PHE A 98 5.98 12.73 -4.88
CA PHE A 98 5.59 13.44 -3.66
C PHE A 98 5.88 14.95 -3.65
N LEU A 99 6.34 15.55 -4.76
CA LEU A 99 6.65 16.97 -5.02
C LEU A 99 7.13 17.82 -3.82
N LYS A 100 8.39 18.27 -3.87
CA LYS A 100 9.17 18.80 -2.74
C LYS A 100 8.90 20.28 -2.36
N ASN A 101 7.76 20.88 -2.70
CA ASN A 101 7.60 22.34 -2.55
C ASN A 101 6.83 22.73 -1.28
N GLY A 102 7.38 22.43 -0.10
CA GLY A 102 6.96 23.02 1.20
C GLY A 102 5.48 22.89 1.59
N ARG A 103 4.67 22.16 0.81
CA ARG A 103 3.23 21.98 0.97
C ARG A 103 2.95 20.54 1.37
N LEU A 104 1.88 20.36 2.15
CA LEU A 104 1.33 19.07 2.52
C LEU A 104 1.06 18.24 1.25
N VAL A 105 1.35 16.94 1.32
CA VAL A 105 1.31 16.06 0.16
C VAL A 105 -0.11 15.56 -0.07
N SER A 106 -0.77 16.03 -1.13
CA SER A 106 -2.11 15.55 -1.50
C SER A 106 -2.07 14.10 -2.00
N VAL A 107 -2.92 13.25 -1.43
CA VAL A 107 -3.04 11.84 -1.86
C VAL A 107 -3.52 11.69 -3.30
N ASP A 108 -4.34 12.62 -3.80
CA ASP A 108 -4.83 12.61 -5.18
C ASP A 108 -3.68 12.90 -6.18
N ASP A 109 -2.83 13.87 -5.83
CA ASP A 109 -1.62 14.18 -6.60
C ASP A 109 -0.65 13.01 -6.63
N VAL A 110 -0.41 12.39 -5.47
CA VAL A 110 0.45 11.19 -5.36
C VAL A 110 -0.09 10.07 -6.21
N TYR A 111 -1.39 9.79 -6.13
CA TYR A 111 -2.07 8.77 -6.92
C TYR A 111 -1.88 9.00 -8.43
N LYS A 112 -2.19 10.21 -8.91
CA LYS A 112 -2.05 10.58 -10.33
C LYS A 112 -0.61 10.47 -10.83
N ARG A 113 0.35 10.98 -10.05
CA ARG A 113 1.78 10.96 -10.45
C ARG A 113 2.38 9.57 -10.40
N LEU A 114 1.99 8.76 -9.42
CA LEU A 114 2.41 7.36 -9.35
C LEU A 114 1.80 6.55 -10.49
N MET A 115 0.50 6.69 -10.77
CA MET A 115 -0.13 6.08 -11.95
C MET A 115 0.62 6.43 -13.24
N TYR A 116 0.99 7.70 -13.42
CA TYR A 116 1.77 8.15 -14.57
C TYR A 116 3.17 7.49 -14.62
N LEU A 117 3.86 7.42 -13.48
CA LEU A 117 5.18 6.79 -13.38
C LEU A 117 5.12 5.29 -13.71
N LEU A 118 4.13 4.58 -13.17
CA LEU A 118 3.94 3.15 -13.41
C LEU A 118 3.58 2.85 -14.87
N ARG A 119 2.75 3.70 -15.50
CA ARG A 119 2.45 3.61 -16.94
C ARG A 119 3.67 3.87 -17.80
N LYS A 120 4.53 4.83 -17.45
CA LYS A 120 5.72 5.18 -18.23
C LYS A 120 6.80 4.09 -18.19
N ASN A 121 6.90 3.36 -17.08
CA ASN A 121 7.89 2.30 -16.89
C ASN A 121 7.41 0.93 -17.40
N VAL A 122 6.84 0.87 -18.62
CA VAL A 122 6.21 -0.31 -19.26
C VAL A 122 7.03 -1.62 -19.15
N LYS A 123 8.36 -1.58 -18.95
CA LYS A 123 9.17 -2.78 -18.69
C LYS A 123 8.97 -3.42 -17.30
N ALA A 124 8.24 -2.78 -16.40
CA ALA A 124 7.72 -3.40 -15.16
C ALA A 124 6.36 -4.11 -15.38
N HIS A 125 5.81 -4.07 -16.61
CA HIS A 125 4.63 -4.82 -17.02
C HIS A 125 5.00 -6.28 -17.32
N VAL A 126 5.13 -7.08 -16.27
CA VAL A 126 4.83 -8.50 -16.38
C VAL A 126 3.73 -8.77 -15.36
N HIS A 127 2.51 -8.67 -15.88
CA HIS A 127 1.28 -9.40 -15.53
C HIS A 127 0.83 -9.49 -14.06
N HIS A 128 -0.45 -9.17 -13.85
CA HIS A 128 -1.30 -9.58 -12.71
C HIS A 128 -0.77 -9.28 -11.31
N LYS A 129 -0.90 -8.04 -10.84
CA LYS A 129 -0.82 -7.73 -9.40
C LYS A 129 -2.13 -7.13 -8.96
N ASP A 130 -2.71 -7.65 -7.88
CA ASP A 130 -4.05 -7.27 -7.40
C ASP A 130 -4.05 -5.91 -6.71
N LEU A 131 -2.90 -5.46 -6.19
CA LEU A 131 -2.76 -4.13 -5.60
C LEU A 131 -1.29 -3.67 -5.55
N ALA A 132 -1.02 -2.47 -6.07
CA ALA A 132 0.24 -1.76 -5.84
C ALA A 132 0.09 -0.86 -4.60
N VAL A 133 1.07 -0.87 -3.71
CA VAL A 133 1.06 -0.11 -2.46
C VAL A 133 2.28 0.78 -2.44
N VAL A 134 2.10 2.08 -2.26
CA VAL A 134 3.20 2.98 -1.92
C VAL A 134 3.21 3.18 -0.41
N VAL A 135 4.37 3.00 0.20
CA VAL A 135 4.57 3.22 1.63
C VAL A 135 5.47 4.44 1.85
N THR A 136 4.99 5.40 2.63
CA THR A 136 5.72 6.62 2.95
C THR A 136 5.53 7.02 4.42
N ARG A 137 6.47 7.80 4.95
CA ARG A 137 6.30 8.47 6.26
C ARG A 137 5.92 9.94 6.13
N ARG A 138 5.69 10.42 4.91
CA ARG A 138 5.28 11.81 4.66
C ARG A 138 3.89 12.05 5.23
N GLN A 139 3.66 13.26 5.73
CA GLN A 139 2.33 13.68 6.11
C GLN A 139 1.47 13.85 4.85
N LEU A 140 0.45 12.99 4.71
CA LEU A 140 -0.49 13.00 3.60
C LEU A 140 -1.73 13.82 3.98
N VAL A 141 -2.33 14.47 2.99
CA VAL A 141 -3.60 15.19 3.12
C VAL A 141 -4.56 14.83 2.01
N THR A 142 -5.85 14.96 2.30
CA THR A 142 -6.91 14.91 1.27
C THR A 142 -6.85 16.14 0.37
N GLN A 143 -7.64 16.15 -0.70
CA GLN A 143 -7.82 17.33 -1.56
C GLN A 143 -8.31 18.58 -0.83
N TYR A 144 -8.91 18.41 0.36
CA TYR A 144 -9.40 19.48 1.23
C TYR A 144 -8.40 19.89 2.33
N GLY A 145 -7.17 19.35 2.31
CA GLY A 145 -6.14 19.66 3.31
C GLY A 145 -6.31 18.92 4.63
N VAL A 146 -7.24 17.97 4.73
CA VAL A 146 -7.45 17.16 5.94
C VAL A 146 -6.35 16.10 6.05
N PRO A 147 -5.63 15.99 7.18
CA PRO A 147 -4.64 14.94 7.39
C PRO A 147 -5.22 13.54 7.18
N THR A 148 -4.49 12.68 6.47
CA THR A 148 -4.85 11.27 6.29
C THR A 148 -3.61 10.40 6.41
N ASN A 149 -3.81 9.13 6.79
CA ASN A 149 -2.75 8.13 6.85
C ASN A 149 -2.74 7.23 5.61
N GLY A 150 -3.63 7.47 4.65
CA GLY A 150 -3.65 6.70 3.42
C GLY A 150 -4.80 7.02 2.49
N PHE A 151 -4.80 6.35 1.35
CA PHE A 151 -5.79 6.48 0.30
C PHE A 151 -5.82 5.22 -0.55
N THR A 152 -7.02 4.82 -0.98
CA THR A 152 -7.21 3.81 -2.04
C THR A 152 -8.47 4.14 -2.82
N LEU A 153 -8.52 3.77 -4.08
CA LEU A 153 -9.75 3.83 -4.86
C LEU A 153 -10.65 2.65 -4.47
N ARG A 154 -11.92 2.92 -4.19
CA ARG A 154 -12.93 1.88 -3.90
C ARG A 154 -13.21 1.07 -5.16
N VAL A 155 -13.40 -0.25 -5.03
CA VAL A 155 -13.68 -1.16 -6.16
C VAL A 155 -12.62 -1.13 -7.26
N SER A 156 -11.37 -0.87 -6.90
CA SER A 156 -10.25 -0.75 -7.84
C SER A 156 -9.51 -2.05 -8.07
N MET A 157 -9.76 -3.08 -7.27
CA MET A 157 -9.10 -4.37 -7.43
C MET A 157 -9.40 -4.94 -8.82
N CYS A 158 -8.37 -5.42 -9.51
CA CYS A 158 -8.43 -5.94 -10.87
C CYS A 158 -8.81 -4.93 -11.98
N THR A 159 -8.89 -3.62 -11.72
CA THR A 159 -9.25 -2.60 -12.75
C THR A 159 -8.04 -1.92 -13.42
N GLY A 160 -6.81 -2.31 -13.05
CA GLY A 160 -5.57 -1.64 -13.50
C GLY A 160 -5.34 -0.26 -12.86
N GLN A 161 -6.23 0.15 -11.94
CA GLN A 161 -6.16 1.38 -11.14
C GLN A 161 -6.03 1.08 -9.63
N ASN A 162 -5.59 -0.14 -9.33
CA ASN A 162 -5.44 -0.72 -8.00
C ASN A 162 -4.19 -0.22 -7.30
N ILE A 163 -4.25 1.01 -6.80
CA ILE A 163 -3.18 1.64 -6.03
C ILE A 163 -3.69 2.02 -4.65
N ALA A 164 -2.94 1.61 -3.63
CA ALA A 164 -3.02 2.12 -2.27
C ALA A 164 -1.82 3.01 -1.96
N ILE A 165 -2.06 4.08 -1.22
CA ILE A 165 -1.03 4.96 -0.65
C ILE A 165 -1.18 4.83 0.87
N VAL A 166 -0.09 4.48 1.55
CA VAL A 166 -0.07 4.20 2.98
C VAL A 166 1.19 4.75 3.63
#